data_AF-A0A950USI4-F1
#
_entry.id   AF-A0A950USI4-F1
#
_cell.length_a   1.000
_cell.length_b   1.000
_cell.length_c   1.000
_cell.angle_alpha   90.00
_cell.angle_beta   90.00
_cell.angle_gamma   90.00
#
_symmetry.space_group_name_H-M   'P 1'
#
loop_
_entity.id
_entity.type
_entity.pdbx_description
1 polymer ?
#
loop_
_entity_poly.entity_id
_entity_poly.type
_entity_poly.pdbx_seq_one_letter_code
_entity_poly.pdbx_strand_id
1 'polypeptide(L)'
;MDAQSPRNIPDSFDVEGHTRRLTTQGYTIIEDYMSAEQLARFRDGLKGHLGTYRGRNSFEGLTTERIYTLVGRGKVYEEIAEDPRLLALLDRWLLPHYLLSANHAICIYPGEKQQSIHWDDSF
;
A
#
# COMPACT_ATOMS: atom_id res chain seq x y z
N MET A 1 -15.44 -11.88 22.24
CA MET A 1 -15.38 -11.11 20.99
C MET A 1 -14.72 -9.81 21.38
N ASP A 2 -13.39 -9.78 21.35
CA ASP A 2 -12.65 -8.63 21.84
C ASP A 2 -12.81 -7.51 20.82
N ALA A 3 -13.51 -6.45 21.25
CA ALA A 3 -13.63 -5.25 20.45
C ALA A 3 -12.21 -4.76 20.14
N GLN A 4 -11.91 -4.63 18.84
CA GLN A 4 -10.68 -4.02 18.37
C GLN A 4 -10.56 -2.64 19.04
N SER A 5 -9.43 -2.37 19.71
CA SER A 5 -9.24 -1.09 20.39
C SER A 5 -9.46 0.06 19.40
N PRO A 6 -10.13 1.15 19.80
CA PRO A 6 -10.41 2.26 18.90
C PRO A 6 -9.10 2.80 18.31
N ARG A 7 -9.07 2.91 16.98
CA ARG A 7 -7.92 3.45 16.23
C ARG A 7 -7.76 4.94 16.55
N ASN A 8 -6.52 5.41 16.67
CA ASN A 8 -6.23 6.84 16.80
C ASN A 8 -6.30 7.52 15.42
N ILE A 9 -7.51 7.87 15.00
CA ILE A 9 -7.77 8.48 13.68
C ILE A 9 -7.83 10.01 13.86
N PRO A 10 -7.19 10.80 12.99
CA PRO A 10 -7.35 12.26 13.02
C PRO A 10 -8.81 12.66 12.84
N ASP A 11 -9.32 13.60 13.65
CA ASP A 11 -10.71 14.09 13.57
C ASP A 11 -11.08 14.63 12.18
N SER A 12 -10.09 15.09 11.42
CA SER A 12 -10.27 15.60 10.06
C SER A 12 -10.44 14.50 8.99
N PHE A 13 -10.28 13.23 9.33
CA PHE A 13 -10.32 12.14 8.37
C PHE A 13 -11.76 11.61 8.16
N ASP A 14 -12.32 11.86 6.97
CA ASP A 14 -13.69 11.49 6.60
C ASP A 14 -13.83 10.00 6.22
N VAL A 15 -13.82 9.13 7.24
CA VAL A 15 -13.97 7.67 7.07
C VAL A 15 -15.21 7.33 6.24
N GLU A 16 -16.36 7.94 6.54
CA GLU A 16 -17.62 7.64 5.86
C GLU A 16 -17.61 8.04 4.38
N GLY A 17 -17.02 9.19 4.05
CA GLY A 17 -16.82 9.59 2.65
C GLY A 17 -15.91 8.65 1.88
N HIS A 18 -14.83 8.17 2.50
CA HIS A 18 -13.95 7.16 1.90
C HIS A 18 -14.67 5.83 1.69
N THR A 19 -15.41 5.33 2.69
CA THR A 19 -16.21 4.10 2.58
C THR A 19 -17.24 4.21 1.46
N ARG A 20 -17.96 5.33 1.37
CA ARG A 20 -18.93 5.56 0.28
C ARG A 20 -18.28 5.50 -1.10
N ARG A 21 -17.09 6.09 -1.29
CA ARG A 21 -16.36 6.02 -2.56
C ARG A 21 -15.93 4.59 -2.89
N LEU A 22 -15.44 3.83 -1.91
CA LEU A 22 -15.13 2.41 -2.10
C LEU A 22 -16.35 1.62 -2.58
N THR A 23 -17.51 1.78 -1.94
CA THR A 23 -18.74 1.06 -2.31
C THR A 23 -19.28 1.49 -3.68
N THR A 24 -19.19 2.77 -4.04
CA THR A 24 -19.85 3.31 -5.25
C THR A 24 -18.94 3.41 -6.48
N GLN A 25 -17.63 3.51 -6.27
CA GLN A 25 -16.63 3.71 -7.33
C GLN A 25 -15.57 2.61 -7.39
N GLY A 26 -15.47 1.77 -6.37
CA GLY A 26 -14.47 0.70 -6.28
C GLY A 26 -13.07 1.17 -5.84
N TYR A 27 -12.89 2.46 -5.54
CA TYR A 27 -11.62 3.01 -5.05
C TYR A 27 -11.83 4.26 -4.19
N THR A 28 -10.79 4.65 -3.46
CA THR A 28 -10.71 5.93 -2.74
C THR A 28 -9.25 6.37 -2.65
N ILE A 29 -8.98 7.67 -2.57
CA ILE A 29 -7.62 8.23 -2.47
C ILE A 29 -7.50 8.91 -1.12
N ILE A 30 -6.54 8.47 -0.29
CA ILE A 30 -6.14 9.17 0.93
C ILE A 30 -5.04 10.16 0.53
N GLU A 31 -5.40 11.43 0.43
CA GLU A 31 -4.44 12.50 0.16
C GLU A 31 -3.45 12.64 1.32
N ASP A 32 -2.23 13.08 1.00
CA ASP A 32 -1.15 13.28 1.97
C ASP A 32 -0.96 12.07 2.90
N TYR A 33 -0.98 10.86 2.31
CA TYR A 33 -0.84 9.62 3.07
C TYR A 33 0.49 9.56 3.83
N MET A 34 1.55 10.10 3.26
CA MET A 34 2.84 10.31 3.93
C MET A 34 3.21 11.78 3.92
N SER A 35 3.72 12.26 5.06
CA SER A 35 4.43 13.54 5.09
C SER A 35 5.67 13.49 4.18
N ALA A 36 6.16 14.67 3.79
CA ALA A 36 7.37 14.78 2.98
C ALA A 36 8.58 14.08 3.63
N GLU A 37 8.67 14.12 4.97
CA GLU A 37 9.73 13.46 5.73
C GLU A 37 9.60 11.93 5.70
N GLN A 38 8.40 11.40 5.94
CA GLN A 38 8.13 9.96 5.84
C GLN A 38 8.44 9.43 4.44
N LEU A 39 8.02 10.16 3.40
CA LEU A 39 8.28 9.80 2.01
C LEU A 39 9.78 9.82 1.69
N ALA A 40 10.53 10.79 2.22
CA ALA A 40 11.97 10.86 2.04
C ALA A 40 12.67 9.65 2.70
N ARG A 41 12.32 9.30 3.94
CA ARG A 41 12.87 8.12 4.64
C ARG A 41 12.51 6.82 3.93
N PHE A 42 11.27 6.68 3.48
CA PHE A 42 10.82 5.52 2.71
C PHE A 42 11.66 5.33 1.45
N ARG A 43 11.83 6.39 0.65
CA ARG A 43 12.64 6.36 -0.57
C ARG A 43 14.12 6.08 -0.29
N ASP A 44 14.66 6.65 0.77
CA ASP A 44 16.05 6.41 1.16
C ASP A 44 16.29 4.94 1.50
N GLY A 45 15.39 4.32 2.27
CA GLY A 45 15.44 2.90 2.61
C GLY A 45 15.37 1.96 1.39
N LEU A 46 14.79 2.38 0.28
CA LEU A 46 14.71 1.58 -0.94
C LEU A 46 15.99 1.62 -1.78
N LYS A 47 16.85 2.65 -1.63
CA LYS A 47 18.02 2.85 -2.50
C LYS A 47 18.95 1.65 -2.54
N GLY A 48 19.17 0.99 -1.40
CA GLY A 48 20.02 -0.19 -1.29
C GLY A 48 19.43 -1.49 -1.86
N HIS A 49 18.16 -1.47 -2.26
CA HIS A 49 17.44 -2.64 -2.78
C HIS A 49 17.19 -2.56 -4.29
N LEU A 50 17.25 -1.37 -4.88
CA LEU A 50 17.05 -1.14 -6.31
C LEU A 50 18.34 -1.37 -7.12
N GLY A 51 18.19 -1.55 -8.43
CA GLY A 51 19.27 -1.81 -9.38
C GLY A 51 19.69 -3.26 -9.48
N THR A 52 18.92 -4.19 -8.89
CA THR A 52 19.35 -5.59 -8.72
C THR A 52 18.51 -6.59 -9.51
N TYR A 53 17.18 -6.41 -9.61
CA TYR A 53 16.29 -7.41 -10.19
C TYR A 53 15.17 -6.77 -11.02
N ARG A 54 15.03 -7.24 -12.26
CA ARG A 54 13.90 -6.88 -13.14
C ARG A 54 12.80 -7.95 -13.11
N GLY A 55 11.57 -7.54 -13.42
CA GLY A 55 10.42 -8.44 -13.48
C GLY A 55 10.62 -9.59 -14.48
N ARG A 56 10.02 -10.73 -14.15
CA ARG A 56 10.25 -12.02 -14.82
C ARG A 56 9.40 -12.23 -16.06
N ASN A 57 8.34 -11.44 -16.21
CA ASN A 57 7.35 -11.57 -17.26
C ASN A 57 6.68 -10.21 -17.55
N SER A 58 5.79 -10.18 -18.54
CA SER A 58 5.08 -8.96 -18.94
C SER A 58 4.14 -8.39 -17.88
N PHE A 59 3.69 -9.22 -16.93
CA PHE A 59 2.88 -8.74 -15.82
C PHE A 59 3.75 -8.01 -14.79
N GLU A 60 4.90 -8.57 -14.42
CA GLU A 60 5.81 -7.93 -13.47
C GLU A 60 6.50 -6.68 -14.06
N GLY A 61 6.71 -6.68 -15.37
CA GLY A 61 7.41 -5.64 -16.14
C GLY A 61 8.89 -5.97 -16.32
N LEU A 62 9.34 -6.15 -17.56
CA LEU A 62 10.73 -6.53 -17.87
C LEU A 62 11.77 -5.44 -17.58
N THR A 63 11.30 -4.21 -17.39
CA THR A 63 12.08 -3.05 -16.98
C THR A 63 11.62 -2.49 -15.63
N THR A 64 10.78 -3.22 -14.89
CA THR A 64 10.26 -2.83 -13.58
C THR A 64 10.99 -3.58 -12.47
N GLU A 65 11.31 -2.90 -11.37
CA GLU A 65 11.83 -3.54 -10.16
C GLU A 65 10.73 -3.61 -9.10
N ARG A 66 10.65 -4.76 -8.43
CA ARG A 66 9.70 -5.02 -7.35
C ARG A 66 10.45 -5.47 -6.11
N ILE A 67 10.32 -4.72 -5.02
CA ILE A 67 10.93 -5.06 -3.74
C ILE A 67 9.86 -5.68 -2.85
N TYR A 68 10.03 -6.96 -2.55
CA TYR A 68 9.08 -7.78 -1.77
C TYR A 68 9.37 -7.73 -0.27
N THR A 69 8.33 -8.02 0.51
CA THR A 69 8.41 -8.16 1.98
C THR A 69 8.92 -6.89 2.66
N LEU A 70 8.41 -5.73 2.24
CA LEU A 70 8.86 -4.43 2.73
C LEU A 70 8.76 -4.29 4.27
N VAL A 71 7.66 -4.72 4.89
CA VAL A 71 7.53 -4.71 6.36
C VAL A 71 8.67 -5.45 7.08
N GLY A 72 9.22 -6.52 6.47
CA GLY A 72 10.37 -7.25 7.01
C GLY A 72 11.72 -6.55 6.81
N ARG A 73 11.75 -5.39 6.16
CA ARG A 73 12.98 -4.66 5.80
C ARG A 73 13.22 -3.40 6.63
N GLY A 74 12.27 -2.97 7.46
CA GLY A 74 12.48 -1.82 8.34
C GLY A 74 11.22 -1.14 8.83
N LYS A 75 11.36 -0.44 9.97
CA LYS A 75 10.24 0.17 10.69
C LYS A 75 9.45 1.19 9.86
N VAL A 76 10.13 1.92 8.98
CA VAL A 76 9.49 2.89 8.07
C VAL A 76 8.44 2.26 7.15
N TYR A 77 8.56 0.97 6.84
CA TYR A 77 7.60 0.25 6.01
C TYR A 77 6.41 -0.27 6.82
N GLU A 78 6.64 -0.68 8.07
CA GLU A 78 5.59 -1.04 9.02
C GLU A 78 4.67 0.15 9.31
N GLU A 79 5.25 1.34 9.56
CA GLU A 79 4.51 2.58 9.87
C GLU A 79 3.41 2.89 8.84
N ILE A 80 3.68 2.60 7.56
CA ILE A 80 2.79 2.88 6.43
C ILE A 80 1.74 1.77 6.27
N ALA A 81 2.09 0.52 6.59
CA ALA A 81 1.15 -0.59 6.61
C ALA A 81 0.18 -0.52 7.81
N GLU A 82 0.58 0.16 8.88
CA GLU A 82 -0.18 0.30 10.13
C GLU A 82 -0.88 1.67 10.28
N ASP A 83 -0.94 2.49 9.24
CA ASP A 83 -1.55 3.83 9.32
C ASP A 83 -3.01 3.72 9.82
N PRO A 84 -3.38 4.47 10.88
CA PRO A 84 -4.70 4.34 11.50
C PRO A 84 -5.84 4.70 10.54
N ARG A 85 -5.62 5.57 9.55
CA ARG A 85 -6.61 5.91 8.52
C ARG A 85 -6.85 4.72 7.60
N LEU A 86 -5.78 4.06 7.13
CA LEU A 86 -5.88 2.86 6.30
C LEU A 86 -6.62 1.75 7.05
N LEU A 87 -6.18 1.46 8.28
CA LEU A 87 -6.78 0.40 9.09
C LEU A 87 -8.26 0.67 9.41
N ALA A 88 -8.65 1.94 9.62
CA ALA A 88 -10.05 2.30 9.82
C ALA A 88 -10.93 2.00 8.59
N LEU A 89 -10.39 2.18 7.37
CA LEU A 89 -11.10 1.80 6.14
C LEU A 89 -11.19 0.28 5.99
N LEU A 90 -10.10 -0.44 6.30
CA LEU A 90 -10.09 -1.90 6.25
C LEU A 90 -11.03 -2.52 7.29
N ASP A 91 -11.12 -1.95 8.50
CA ASP A 91 -12.02 -2.38 9.57
C ASP A 91 -13.52 -2.27 9.15
N ARG A 92 -13.85 -1.43 8.16
CA ARG A 92 -15.21 -1.32 7.58
C ARG A 92 -15.45 -2.27 6.40
N TRP A 93 -14.39 -2.71 5.73
CA TRP A 93 -14.48 -3.46 4.47
C TRP A 93 -14.24 -4.95 4.65
N LEU A 94 -13.33 -5.33 5.55
CA LEU A 94 -12.89 -6.70 5.77
C LEU A 94 -13.50 -7.26 7.06
N LEU A 95 -13.52 -8.59 7.16
CA LEU A 95 -13.85 -9.26 8.41
C LEU A 95 -12.75 -9.02 9.45
N PRO A 96 -13.08 -9.08 10.75
CA PRO A 96 -12.10 -8.94 11.82
C PRO A 96 -10.90 -9.89 11.66
N HIS A 97 -9.74 -9.46 12.15
CA HIS A 97 -8.48 -10.21 12.11
C HIS A 97 -7.92 -10.46 10.70
N TYR A 98 -8.13 -9.53 9.76
CA TYR A 98 -7.45 -9.55 8.48
C TYR A 98 -5.92 -9.46 8.65
N LEU A 99 -5.20 -10.10 7.73
CA LEU A 99 -3.74 -10.14 7.71
C LEU A 99 -3.22 -9.44 6.47
N LEU A 100 -1.98 -8.96 6.56
CA LEU A 100 -1.27 -8.41 5.42
C LEU A 100 -0.89 -9.53 4.45
N SER A 101 -1.45 -9.52 3.24
CA SER A 101 -1.11 -10.47 2.18
C SER A 101 0.23 -10.13 1.52
N ALA A 102 0.45 -8.85 1.25
CA ALA A 102 1.52 -8.36 0.38
C ALA A 102 1.87 -6.91 0.71
N ASN A 103 3.17 -6.59 0.77
CA ASN A 103 3.65 -5.21 0.86
C ASN A 103 4.93 -5.04 0.04
N HIS A 104 4.84 -4.22 -1.02
CA HIS A 104 5.83 -4.17 -2.09
C HIS A 104 6.07 -2.72 -2.54
N ALA A 105 7.31 -2.41 -2.91
CA ALA A 105 7.62 -1.21 -3.68
C ALA A 105 7.77 -1.60 -5.16
N ILE A 106 7.18 -0.80 -6.04
CA ILE A 106 7.25 -1.00 -7.49
C ILE A 106 7.92 0.23 -8.11
N CYS A 107 9.06 0.02 -8.76
CA CYS A 107 9.80 1.05 -9.46
C CYS A 107 9.76 0.76 -10.98
N ILE A 108 9.01 1.57 -11.71
CA ILE A 108 8.84 1.46 -13.16
C ILE A 108 9.87 2.37 -13.84
N TYR A 109 10.68 1.81 -14.72
CA TYR A 109 11.75 2.55 -15.41
C TYR A 109 11.30 2.98 -16.82
N PRO A 110 12.00 3.97 -17.43
CA PRO A 110 11.70 4.41 -18.78
C PRO A 110 11.68 3.26 -19.79
N GLY A 111 10.66 3.24 -20.65
CA GLY A 111 10.49 2.21 -21.69
C GLY A 111 9.67 0.99 -21.28
N GLU A 112 9.20 0.91 -20.03
CA GLU A 112 8.29 -0.16 -19.62
C GLU A 112 6.97 -0.15 -20.39
N LYS A 113 6.41 -1.33 -20.62
CA LYS A 113 5.09 -1.49 -21.22
C LYS A 113 3.98 -1.38 -20.18
N GLN A 114 2.86 -0.80 -20.58
CA GLN A 114 1.66 -0.76 -19.76
C GLN A 114 1.21 -2.19 -19.37
N GLN A 115 0.93 -2.41 -18.09
CA GLN A 115 0.32 -3.66 -17.63
C GLN A 115 -1.11 -3.78 -18.20
N SER A 116 -1.51 -5.00 -18.57
CA SER A 116 -2.89 -5.29 -18.94
C SER A 116 -3.84 -4.97 -17.77
N ILE A 117 -5.08 -4.60 -18.08
CA ILE A 117 -6.13 -4.42 -17.06
C ILE A 117 -6.36 -5.76 -16.35
N HIS A 118 -6.36 -5.72 -15.01
CA HIS A 118 -6.57 -6.87 -14.13
C HIS A 118 -7.21 -6.40 -12.81
N TRP A 119 -7.60 -7.35 -11.97
CA TRP A 119 -7.93 -7.15 -10.56
C TRP A 119 -7.02 -8.03 -9.71
N ASP A 120 -6.64 -7.56 -8.54
CA ASP A 120 -5.62 -8.25 -7.73
C ASP A 120 -6.13 -9.58 -7.13
N ASP A 121 -7.44 -9.76 -6.96
CA ASP A 121 -8.01 -10.98 -6.36
C ASP A 121 -7.98 -12.22 -7.28
N SER A 122 -7.43 -12.13 -8.49
CA SER A 122 -7.39 -13.25 -9.47
C SER A 122 -6.28 -14.29 -9.24
N PHE A 123 -5.78 -14.45 -8.00
CA PHE A 123 -4.72 -15.41 -7.67
C PHE A 123 -5.20 -16.88 -7.73
#